data_AF-A0A2N7UD09-F1
#
_entry.id   AF-A0A2N7UD09-F1
#
_cell.length_a   1.000
_cell.length_b   1.000
_cell.length_c   1.000
_cell.angle_alpha   90.00
_cell.angle_beta   90.00
_cell.angle_gamma   90.00
#
_symmetry.space_group_name_H-M   'P 1'
#
loop_
_entity.id
_entity.type
_entity.pdbx_description
1 polymer ?
#
loop_
_entity_poly.entity_id
_entity_poly.type
_entity_poly.pdbx_seq_one_letter_code
_entity_poly.pdbx_strand_id
1 'polypeptide(L)'
;MADERGLSLYDILPQYIRQQDTNHHTRRYLEGADAVLDGLYQTLRQFYGDNFPGQPGVDAKNTGPGDPDRIVAQEWLLPYFADLLDARLLSPLTEGRRLEVDRAVAWRQRKGTLAVVDDISEAVGGWETVVQEGWTRVAMTPRLGAPLQQESLYGVDATLDRSIPQQMTKHPGLPTVTPDFRLGSRAVRDPAQSVYSQVSDINGERVRWRQYYRHGVPCHHQRIDLDGQFHGAAFDDVSLRTPDLRDSDWRVGHYHPKKVLIHFVQPEGFFPSQQPGAHRVQWKQQWLDDEELPSEAFLAAVAFYCRLDGTLVFESRLLQDAGLIPIEVRGVFKLGQVPISGVGDADDGAWHFAGLSLVNRIEADKGRVSFDRCAVRQIAVHSIDTDTPVLTATNTLFSRVQTARGLTRLEYCSVLDRCVVEALQASDVLFTCLFRKDHLGIAPPQPLCLRYSRVHPDQLPATLASQHHNSSGPVEFFGKAFGDPGSGVLHPATAKAVWSGAEDGTEIGAFHFLYLCQRFEAVRDKLEDYLPVGYEAVMIPDGCLAPKSIPRAP
;
A
#
# COMPACT_ATOMS: atom_id res chain seq x y z
N MET A 1 12.77 -3.83 29.41
CA MET A 1 11.83 -2.71 29.22
C MET A 1 11.61 -2.11 30.58
N ALA A 2 12.10 -0.89 30.78
CA ALA A 2 12.13 -0.25 32.08
C ALA A 2 10.72 0.20 32.49
N ASP A 3 10.41 -0.09 33.74
CA ASP A 3 9.19 0.22 34.47
C ASP A 3 8.87 1.73 34.42
N GLU A 4 7.66 2.09 33.98
CA GLU A 4 7.16 3.48 34.02
C GLU A 4 6.93 3.94 35.48
N ARG A 5 6.92 3.02 36.45
CA ARG A 5 7.17 3.34 37.85
C ARG A 5 8.69 3.30 38.05
N GLY A 6 9.36 4.43 38.14
CA GLY A 6 10.82 4.47 38.35
C GLY A 6 11.33 3.85 39.67
N LEU A 7 10.53 3.05 40.39
CA LEU A 7 10.81 2.44 41.69
C LEU A 7 10.15 1.05 41.80
N SER A 8 10.95 0.00 42.01
CA SER A 8 10.45 -1.34 42.37
C SER A 8 9.88 -1.34 43.81
N LEU A 9 9.04 -2.31 44.17
CA LEU A 9 8.60 -2.48 45.58
C LEU A 9 9.79 -2.64 46.53
N TYR A 10 10.89 -3.25 46.07
CA TYR A 10 12.13 -3.34 46.83
C TYR A 10 12.75 -1.96 47.07
N ASP A 11 12.71 -1.06 46.10
CA ASP A 11 13.28 0.30 46.22
C ASP A 11 12.51 1.19 47.18
N ILE A 12 11.22 0.92 47.38
CA ILE A 12 10.35 1.60 48.35
C ILE A 12 10.74 1.24 49.80
N LEU A 13 11.38 0.09 50.03
CA LEU A 13 11.77 -0.32 51.38
C LEU A 13 12.83 0.62 52.00
N PRO A 14 12.72 0.92 53.31
CA PRO A 14 13.75 1.63 54.04
C PRO A 14 15.14 1.00 53.84
N GLN A 15 16.16 1.85 53.67
CA GLN A 15 17.52 1.41 53.34
C GLN A 15 18.09 0.39 54.34
N TYR A 16 17.76 0.52 55.63
CA TYR A 16 18.23 -0.40 56.67
C TYR A 16 17.69 -1.84 56.48
N ILE A 17 16.48 -2.02 55.94
CA ILE A 17 15.89 -3.34 55.64
C ILE A 17 16.59 -3.94 54.42
N ARG A 18 16.83 -3.12 53.39
CA ARG A 18 17.57 -3.55 52.18
C ARG A 18 19.00 -3.99 52.49
N GLN A 19 19.66 -3.34 53.44
CA GLN A 19 21.01 -3.71 53.89
C GLN A 19 21.05 -5.04 54.66
N GLN A 20 19.92 -5.48 55.24
CA GLN A 20 19.80 -6.75 55.94
C GLN A 20 19.52 -7.95 55.01
N ASP A 21 19.11 -7.72 53.76
CA ASP A 21 18.82 -8.77 52.77
C ASP A 21 20.08 -9.30 52.06
N THR A 22 21.03 -9.82 52.84
CA THR A 22 22.32 -10.34 52.34
C THR A 22 22.19 -11.56 51.43
N ASN A 23 21.10 -12.33 51.56
CA ASN A 23 20.83 -13.52 50.76
C ASN A 23 19.91 -13.25 49.53
N HIS A 24 19.50 -12.00 49.32
CA HIS A 24 18.61 -11.57 48.21
C HIS A 24 17.24 -12.27 48.14
N HIS A 25 16.79 -12.90 49.22
CA HIS A 25 15.50 -13.60 49.24
C HIS A 25 14.34 -12.60 49.25
N THR A 26 14.48 -11.51 50.02
CA THR A 26 13.45 -10.47 50.11
C THR A 26 13.31 -9.75 48.79
N ARG A 27 14.44 -9.44 48.15
CA ARG A 27 14.49 -8.88 46.80
C ARG A 27 13.77 -9.77 45.79
N ARG A 28 14.12 -11.07 45.71
CA ARG A 28 13.48 -12.00 44.75
C ARG A 28 11.98 -12.15 44.98
N TYR A 29 11.55 -12.20 46.24
CA TYR A 29 10.12 -12.26 46.58
C TYR A 29 9.38 -11.01 46.12
N LEU A 30 9.94 -9.82 46.38
CA LEU A 30 9.33 -8.56 45.98
C LEU A 30 9.38 -8.33 44.46
N GLU A 31 10.44 -8.75 43.78
CA GLU A 31 10.49 -8.76 42.31
C GLU A 31 9.37 -9.64 41.71
N GLY A 32 9.08 -10.78 42.35
CA GLY A 32 7.93 -11.61 41.97
C GLY A 32 6.58 -10.93 42.21
N ALA A 33 6.44 -10.20 43.32
CA ALA A 33 5.23 -9.42 43.61
C ALA A 33 5.05 -8.22 42.66
N ASP A 34 6.13 -7.52 42.32
CA ASP A 34 6.19 -6.45 41.32
C ASP A 34 5.67 -6.97 39.98
N ALA A 35 6.22 -8.08 39.49
CA ALA A 35 5.79 -8.67 38.22
C ALA A 35 4.29 -8.98 38.16
N VAL A 36 3.69 -9.42 39.28
CA VAL A 36 2.24 -9.67 39.38
C VAL A 36 1.45 -8.37 39.38
N LEU A 37 1.87 -7.35 40.16
CA LEU A 37 1.20 -6.06 40.22
C LEU A 37 1.28 -5.31 38.89
N ASP A 38 2.41 -5.40 38.19
CA ASP A 38 2.59 -4.81 36.87
C ASP A 38 1.74 -5.55 35.84
N GLY A 39 1.71 -6.88 35.87
CA GLY A 39 0.79 -7.66 35.04
C GLY A 39 -0.69 -7.29 35.26
N LEU A 40 -1.12 -7.12 36.52
CA LEU A 40 -2.48 -6.70 36.86
C LEU A 40 -2.76 -5.27 36.40
N TYR A 41 -1.81 -4.36 36.60
CA TYR A 41 -1.93 -2.98 36.14
C TYR A 41 -2.07 -2.90 34.62
N GLN A 42 -1.20 -3.60 33.88
CA GLN A 42 -1.27 -3.66 32.41
C GLN A 42 -2.58 -4.29 31.93
N THR A 43 -3.08 -5.31 32.63
CA THR A 43 -4.39 -5.92 32.31
C THR A 43 -5.54 -4.93 32.49
N LEU A 44 -5.55 -4.14 33.59
CA LEU A 44 -6.57 -3.12 33.83
C LEU A 44 -6.46 -1.96 32.83
N ARG A 45 -5.24 -1.54 32.50
CA ARG A 45 -4.99 -0.52 31.47
C ARG A 45 -5.51 -0.99 30.11
N GLN A 46 -5.24 -2.24 29.74
CA GLN A 46 -5.78 -2.85 28.52
C GLN A 46 -7.31 -2.92 28.54
N PHE A 47 -7.91 -3.41 29.64
CA PHE A 47 -9.36 -3.46 29.82
C PHE A 47 -10.03 -2.09 29.69
N TYR A 48 -9.38 -1.02 30.18
CA TYR A 48 -9.87 0.34 29.98
C TYR A 48 -9.85 0.72 28.49
N GLY A 49 -8.71 0.52 27.81
CA GLY A 49 -8.54 0.82 26.39
C GLY A 49 -9.48 0.02 25.48
N ASP A 50 -9.84 -1.20 25.87
CA ASP A 50 -10.78 -2.09 25.19
C ASP A 50 -12.20 -1.52 25.04
N ASN A 51 -12.56 -0.50 25.82
CA ASN A 51 -13.85 0.20 25.67
C ASN A 51 -13.88 1.19 24.50
N PHE A 52 -12.74 1.47 23.86
CA PHE A 52 -12.59 2.50 22.84
C PHE A 52 -12.10 1.91 21.51
N PRO A 53 -13.02 1.56 20.59
CA PRO A 53 -12.66 0.91 19.33
C PRO A 53 -12.00 1.85 18.30
N GLY A 54 -12.12 3.17 18.51
CA GLY A 54 -11.70 4.22 17.59
C GLY A 54 -10.21 4.20 17.26
N GLN A 55 -9.85 4.93 16.21
CA GLN A 55 -8.45 5.03 15.82
C GLN A 55 -7.64 5.80 16.87
N PRO A 56 -6.41 5.34 17.13
CA PRO A 56 -5.51 6.04 18.02
C PRO A 56 -5.27 7.46 17.44
N GLY A 57 -5.53 8.52 18.22
CA GLY A 57 -5.22 9.92 17.85
C GLY A 57 -6.35 10.78 17.29
N VAL A 58 -7.50 10.19 16.90
CA VAL A 58 -8.65 10.97 16.38
C VAL A 58 -9.52 11.52 17.52
N ASP A 59 -9.66 10.76 18.60
CA ASP A 59 -10.38 11.18 19.83
C ASP A 59 -9.45 11.67 20.95
N ALA A 60 -8.14 11.70 20.68
CA ALA A 60 -7.13 12.02 21.67
C ALA A 60 -7.00 13.53 21.87
N LYS A 61 -7.93 14.14 22.59
CA LYS A 61 -7.63 15.44 23.24
C LYS A 61 -6.44 15.36 24.22
N ASN A 62 -5.96 14.15 24.57
CA ASN A 62 -4.97 13.94 25.62
C ASN A 62 -3.78 13.02 25.25
N THR A 63 -3.54 12.65 23.99
CA THR A 63 -2.49 11.66 23.67
C THR A 63 -1.93 11.90 22.28
N GLY A 64 -0.73 12.50 22.21
CA GLY A 64 -0.03 12.76 20.96
C GLY A 64 0.45 11.47 20.26
N PRO A 65 0.87 11.55 18.99
CA PRO A 65 1.68 10.51 18.38
C PRO A 65 3.00 10.35 19.16
N GLY A 66 3.18 9.21 19.83
CA GLY A 66 4.38 8.91 20.62
C GLY A 66 4.17 8.77 22.14
N ASP A 67 2.93 8.84 22.63
CA ASP A 67 2.65 8.62 24.04
C ASP A 67 2.73 7.11 24.39
N PRO A 68 3.66 6.68 25.26
CA PRO A 68 3.73 5.29 25.73
C PRO A 68 2.49 4.87 26.55
N ASP A 69 1.65 5.82 26.99
CA ASP A 69 0.37 5.56 27.68
C ASP A 69 -0.80 5.17 26.74
N ARG A 70 -0.58 5.19 25.43
CA ARG A 70 -1.64 5.00 24.42
C ARG A 70 -2.04 3.53 24.27
N ILE A 71 -3.18 3.17 24.85
CA ILE A 71 -3.77 1.83 24.70
C ILE A 71 -4.92 1.86 23.70
N VAL A 72 -4.91 0.88 22.81
CA VAL A 72 -5.92 0.69 21.77
C VAL A 72 -6.70 -0.58 22.08
N ALA A 73 -8.01 -0.59 21.83
CA ALA A 73 -8.82 -1.78 22.02
C ALA A 73 -8.28 -2.96 21.22
N GLN A 74 -8.25 -4.16 21.80
CA GLN A 74 -7.74 -5.34 21.11
C GLN A 74 -8.56 -5.68 19.84
N GLU A 75 -7.90 -6.23 18.82
CA GLU A 75 -8.52 -6.45 17.50
C GLU A 75 -9.71 -7.41 17.54
N TRP A 76 -9.66 -8.41 18.43
CA TRP A 76 -10.72 -9.41 18.58
C TRP A 76 -12.04 -8.81 19.12
N LEU A 77 -12.01 -7.60 19.68
CA LEU A 77 -13.21 -6.89 20.15
C LEU A 77 -13.96 -6.16 19.02
N LEU A 78 -13.29 -5.85 17.91
CA LEU A 78 -13.88 -5.07 16.81
C LEU A 78 -15.18 -5.71 16.26
N PRO A 79 -15.26 -7.04 16.06
CA PRO A 79 -16.51 -7.69 15.67
C PRO A 79 -17.67 -7.48 16.65
N TYR A 80 -17.41 -7.41 17.96
CA TYR A 80 -18.46 -7.20 18.96
C TYR A 80 -19.00 -5.76 18.92
N PHE A 81 -18.12 -4.78 18.72
CA PHE A 81 -18.56 -3.40 18.50
C PHE A 81 -19.31 -3.25 17.17
N ALA A 82 -18.86 -3.95 16.14
CA ALA A 82 -19.55 -4.03 14.86
C ALA A 82 -20.96 -4.61 15.03
N ASP A 83 -21.14 -5.72 15.74
CA ASP A 83 -22.45 -6.31 16.01
C ASP A 83 -23.35 -5.36 16.83
N LEU A 84 -22.79 -4.70 17.85
CA LEU A 84 -23.51 -3.71 18.66
C LEU A 84 -24.01 -2.53 17.82
N LEU A 85 -23.19 -2.06 16.90
CA LEU A 85 -23.51 -0.94 16.02
C LEU A 85 -24.14 -1.38 14.71
N ASP A 86 -24.40 -2.67 14.48
CA ASP A 86 -24.83 -3.26 13.19
C ASP A 86 -23.92 -2.91 12.00
N ALA A 87 -22.63 -2.68 12.25
CA ALA A 87 -21.65 -2.25 11.26
C ALA A 87 -21.00 -3.45 10.57
N ARG A 88 -21.28 -3.65 9.28
CA ARG A 88 -20.62 -4.71 8.48
C ARG A 88 -19.15 -4.36 8.23
N LEU A 89 -18.21 -5.07 8.84
CA LEU A 89 -16.77 -4.87 8.62
C LEU A 89 -16.32 -5.51 7.30
N LEU A 90 -15.73 -4.70 6.41
CA LEU A 90 -15.26 -5.17 5.10
C LEU A 90 -13.78 -4.88 4.84
N SER A 91 -13.20 -3.89 5.53
CA SER A 91 -11.78 -3.58 5.41
C SER A 91 -10.93 -4.79 5.75
N PRO A 92 -9.96 -5.17 4.89
CA PRO A 92 -9.00 -6.22 5.22
C PRO A 92 -8.04 -5.75 6.32
N LEU A 93 -7.76 -4.46 6.41
CA LEU A 93 -6.86 -3.86 7.39
C LEU A 93 -7.57 -3.60 8.72
N THR A 94 -6.90 -3.87 9.85
CA THR A 94 -7.41 -3.57 11.20
C THR A 94 -7.74 -2.09 11.36
N GLU A 95 -6.86 -1.19 10.88
CA GLU A 95 -7.07 0.26 10.97
C GLU A 95 -8.35 0.72 10.27
N GLY A 96 -8.64 0.15 9.10
CA GLY A 96 -9.89 0.42 8.38
C GLY A 96 -11.10 -0.15 9.11
N ARG A 97 -11.01 -1.37 9.69
CA ARG A 97 -12.10 -1.94 10.50
C ARG A 97 -12.43 -1.06 11.70
N ARG A 98 -11.43 -0.45 12.34
CA ARG A 98 -11.64 0.53 13.42
C ARG A 98 -12.42 1.75 12.94
N LEU A 99 -12.03 2.32 11.79
CA LEU A 99 -12.74 3.45 11.19
C LEU A 99 -14.19 3.08 10.82
N GLU A 100 -14.42 1.86 10.35
CA GLU A 100 -15.77 1.39 10.05
C GLU A 100 -16.66 1.34 11.29
N VAL A 101 -16.14 0.90 12.44
CA VAL A 101 -16.85 0.92 13.72
C VAL A 101 -17.06 2.36 14.20
N ASP A 102 -15.99 3.15 14.22
CA ASP A 102 -15.98 4.53 14.72
C ASP A 102 -16.95 5.44 13.96
N ARG A 103 -16.94 5.37 12.63
CA ARG A 103 -17.75 6.23 11.75
C ARG A 103 -19.11 5.63 11.40
N ALA A 104 -19.45 4.43 11.89
CA ALA A 104 -20.67 3.71 11.54
C ALA A 104 -21.94 4.58 11.62
N VAL A 105 -22.12 5.30 12.74
CA VAL A 105 -23.28 6.16 12.98
C VAL A 105 -23.29 7.35 12.03
N ALA A 106 -22.13 8.01 11.86
CA ALA A 106 -21.99 9.17 11.01
C ALA A 106 -22.28 8.86 9.53
N TRP A 107 -21.81 7.71 9.04
CA TRP A 107 -22.07 7.25 7.68
C TRP A 107 -23.54 6.98 7.43
N ARG A 108 -24.25 6.34 8.37
CA ARG A 108 -25.69 6.08 8.24
C ARG A 108 -26.52 7.35 8.17
N GLN A 109 -26.18 8.36 8.98
CA GLN A 109 -26.90 9.63 9.00
C GLN A 109 -26.76 10.43 7.70
N ARG A 110 -25.69 10.18 6.94
CA ARG A 110 -25.36 10.92 5.71
C ARG A 110 -25.37 10.02 4.46
N LYS A 111 -26.02 8.86 4.54
CA LYS A 111 -26.17 7.90 3.43
C LYS A 111 -26.70 8.60 2.17
N GLY A 112 -26.15 8.24 1.01
CA GLY A 112 -26.51 8.82 -0.28
C GLY A 112 -25.87 10.18 -0.60
N THR A 113 -25.02 10.72 0.28
CA THR A 113 -24.26 11.94 0.02
C THR A 113 -22.85 11.61 -0.49
N LEU A 114 -22.30 12.46 -1.37
CA LEU A 114 -20.93 12.31 -1.87
C LEU A 114 -19.89 12.34 -0.75
N ALA A 115 -20.14 13.15 0.29
CA ALA A 115 -19.23 13.25 1.44
C ALA A 115 -19.07 11.92 2.18
N VAL A 116 -20.12 11.09 2.25
CA VAL A 116 -20.00 9.73 2.83
C VAL A 116 -19.33 8.77 1.87
N VAL A 117 -19.59 8.88 0.56
CA VAL A 117 -18.91 8.03 -0.42
C VAL A 117 -17.40 8.25 -0.39
N ASP A 118 -16.97 9.52 -0.33
CA ASP A 118 -15.57 9.91 -0.19
C ASP A 118 -14.97 9.37 1.11
N ASP A 119 -15.61 9.66 2.25
CA ASP A 119 -15.16 9.23 3.58
C ASP A 119 -15.07 7.70 3.73
N ILE A 120 -16.01 6.94 3.15
CA ILE A 120 -15.97 5.47 3.12
C ILE A 120 -14.83 4.98 2.23
N SER A 121 -14.67 5.59 1.05
CA SER A 121 -13.64 5.18 0.09
C SER A 121 -12.25 5.36 0.69
N GLU A 122 -12.01 6.46 1.41
CA GLU A 122 -10.74 6.68 2.10
C GLU A 122 -10.58 5.80 3.34
N ALA A 123 -11.61 5.61 4.15
CA ALA A 123 -11.52 4.82 5.38
C ALA A 123 -11.32 3.32 5.14
N VAL A 124 -12.05 2.76 4.17
CA VAL A 124 -11.98 1.33 3.81
C VAL A 124 -10.87 1.07 2.81
N GLY A 125 -10.72 1.96 1.83
CA GLY A 125 -9.72 1.83 0.77
C GLY A 125 -8.33 2.25 1.21
N GLY A 126 -8.18 3.13 2.21
CA GLY A 126 -6.89 3.63 2.73
C GLY A 126 -6.07 4.43 1.71
N TRP A 127 -6.73 5.01 0.70
CA TRP A 127 -6.13 5.90 -0.30
C TRP A 127 -6.96 7.18 -0.37
N GLU A 128 -6.33 8.28 -0.77
CA GLU A 128 -7.05 9.53 -1.03
C GLU A 128 -7.93 9.36 -2.26
N THR A 129 -9.14 9.93 -2.18
CA THR A 129 -10.11 9.84 -3.26
C THR A 129 -10.69 11.19 -3.66
N VAL A 130 -11.15 11.26 -4.91
CA VAL A 130 -11.97 12.34 -5.41
C VAL A 130 -13.23 11.74 -6.01
N VAL A 131 -14.35 12.00 -5.35
CA VAL A 131 -15.66 11.47 -5.73
C VAL A 131 -16.44 12.46 -6.57
N GLN A 132 -17.04 11.97 -7.65
CA GLN A 132 -17.81 12.78 -8.59
C GLN A 132 -19.08 12.09 -9.06
N GLU A 133 -20.12 12.87 -9.31
CA GLU A 133 -21.38 12.36 -9.83
C GLU A 133 -21.30 12.13 -11.34
N GLY A 134 -21.59 10.91 -11.79
CA GLY A 134 -21.59 10.55 -13.21
C GLY A 134 -22.61 11.33 -14.03
N TRP A 135 -23.74 11.75 -13.47
CA TRP A 135 -24.73 12.56 -14.19
C TRP A 135 -24.20 13.94 -14.58
N THR A 136 -23.27 14.51 -13.80
CA THR A 136 -22.63 15.80 -14.12
C THR A 136 -21.62 15.69 -15.25
N ARG A 137 -21.27 14.46 -15.66
CA ARG A 137 -20.37 14.14 -16.76
C ARG A 137 -21.07 13.75 -18.05
N VAL A 138 -22.41 13.77 -18.06
CA VAL A 138 -23.21 13.35 -19.21
C VAL A 138 -23.74 14.57 -19.95
N ALA A 139 -23.61 14.54 -21.27
CA ALA A 139 -24.19 15.53 -22.17
C ALA A 139 -25.72 15.52 -22.04
N MET A 140 -26.31 16.69 -21.76
CA MET A 140 -27.75 16.85 -21.65
C MET A 140 -28.22 18.14 -22.31
N THR A 141 -29.45 18.13 -22.82
CA THR A 141 -30.09 19.36 -23.30
C THR A 141 -30.50 20.23 -22.12
N PRO A 142 -30.40 21.58 -22.23
CA PRO A 142 -30.95 22.49 -21.22
C PRO A 142 -32.43 22.16 -20.94
N ARG A 143 -32.80 22.15 -19.66
CA ARG A 143 -34.17 21.84 -19.22
C ARG A 143 -34.68 22.89 -18.25
N LEU A 144 -35.98 23.18 -18.30
CA LEU A 144 -36.63 24.18 -17.45
C LEU A 144 -36.42 23.91 -15.94
N GLY A 145 -36.32 22.64 -15.54
CA GLY A 145 -36.06 22.24 -14.15
C GLY A 145 -34.60 22.31 -13.69
N ALA A 146 -33.69 22.90 -14.48
CA ALA A 146 -32.29 23.11 -14.10
C ALA A 146 -31.81 24.49 -14.58
N PRO A 147 -32.24 25.58 -13.92
CA PRO A 147 -31.88 26.94 -14.31
C PRO A 147 -30.38 27.20 -14.10
N LEU A 148 -29.81 28.07 -14.94
CA LEU A 148 -28.45 28.55 -14.77
C LEU A 148 -28.33 29.36 -13.48
N GLN A 149 -27.46 28.91 -12.59
CA GLN A 149 -27.09 29.61 -11.36
C GLN A 149 -26.13 30.75 -11.67
N GLN A 150 -26.00 31.72 -10.75
CA GLN A 150 -25.07 32.85 -10.95
C GLN A 150 -23.62 32.39 -11.09
N GLU A 151 -22.85 33.10 -11.93
CA GLU A 151 -21.46 32.81 -12.26
C GLU A 151 -20.54 32.83 -11.03
N SER A 152 -20.83 33.72 -10.09
CA SER A 152 -20.11 33.86 -8.81
C SER A 152 -20.16 32.58 -7.96
N LEU A 153 -21.23 31.78 -8.07
CA LEU A 153 -21.34 30.51 -7.34
C LEU A 153 -20.35 29.45 -7.83
N TYR A 154 -19.84 29.62 -9.06
CA TYR A 154 -18.80 28.78 -9.66
C TYR A 154 -17.39 29.37 -9.47
N GLY A 155 -17.24 30.47 -8.73
CA GLY A 155 -15.96 31.16 -8.54
C GLY A 155 -15.50 31.95 -9.77
N VAL A 156 -16.45 32.41 -10.59
CA VAL A 156 -16.19 33.29 -11.74
C VAL A 156 -16.64 34.70 -11.37
N ASP A 157 -15.67 35.61 -11.21
CA ASP A 157 -15.94 37.01 -10.80
C ASP A 157 -16.56 37.86 -11.92
N ALA A 158 -16.40 37.44 -13.18
CA ALA A 158 -16.91 38.17 -14.33
C ALA A 158 -18.40 37.89 -14.55
N THR A 159 -19.22 38.93 -14.44
CA THR A 159 -20.62 38.88 -14.85
C THR A 159 -20.72 38.83 -16.37
N LEU A 160 -21.46 37.85 -16.89
CA LEU A 160 -21.69 37.71 -18.33
C LEU A 160 -22.92 38.53 -18.73
N ASP A 161 -22.84 39.24 -19.86
CA ASP A 161 -23.99 39.94 -20.42
C ASP A 161 -24.96 38.93 -21.03
N ARG A 162 -26.10 38.76 -20.37
CA ARG A 162 -27.16 37.83 -20.76
C ARG A 162 -27.80 38.17 -22.10
N SER A 163 -27.65 39.41 -22.58
CA SER A 163 -28.17 39.83 -23.89
C SER A 163 -27.29 39.39 -25.05
N ILE A 164 -26.03 39.01 -24.79
CA ILE A 164 -25.05 38.64 -25.81
C ILE A 164 -24.87 37.11 -25.80
N PRO A 165 -25.38 36.37 -26.81
CA PRO A 165 -25.28 34.91 -26.84
C PRO A 165 -23.84 34.39 -26.74
N GLN A 166 -22.87 35.07 -27.37
CA GLN A 166 -21.45 34.69 -27.36
C GLN A 166 -20.79 34.85 -25.98
N GLN A 167 -21.36 35.69 -25.10
CA GLN A 167 -20.93 35.76 -23.70
C GLN A 167 -21.62 34.66 -22.89
N MET A 168 -22.93 34.48 -23.09
CA MET A 168 -23.69 33.43 -22.40
C MET A 168 -23.17 32.02 -22.68
N THR A 169 -22.64 31.72 -23.87
CA THR A 169 -22.01 30.42 -24.17
C THR A 169 -20.82 30.10 -23.27
N LYS A 170 -20.22 31.10 -22.61
CA LYS A 170 -19.11 30.93 -21.66
C LYS A 170 -19.57 30.63 -20.24
N HIS A 171 -20.88 30.67 -19.97
CA HIS A 171 -21.43 30.50 -18.64
C HIS A 171 -21.06 29.12 -18.07
N PRO A 172 -20.41 29.04 -16.89
CA PRO A 172 -19.83 27.80 -16.35
C PRO A 172 -20.86 26.69 -16.08
N GLY A 173 -22.12 27.06 -15.82
CA GLY A 173 -23.22 26.11 -15.61
C GLY A 173 -23.87 25.53 -16.87
N LEU A 174 -23.44 25.92 -18.08
CA LEU A 174 -23.98 25.33 -19.31
C LEU A 174 -23.47 23.90 -19.52
N PRO A 175 -24.30 22.95 -19.99
CA PRO A 175 -23.84 21.60 -20.31
C PRO A 175 -23.15 21.56 -21.69
N THR A 176 -22.06 22.31 -21.84
CA THR A 176 -21.34 22.43 -23.12
C THR A 176 -20.49 21.17 -23.38
N VAL A 177 -20.76 20.49 -24.49
CA VAL A 177 -20.01 19.27 -24.87
C VAL A 177 -18.75 19.59 -25.66
N THR A 178 -18.77 20.67 -26.45
CA THR A 178 -17.63 21.07 -27.28
C THR A 178 -16.66 21.92 -26.45
N PRO A 179 -15.42 21.45 -26.20
CA PRO A 179 -14.47 22.22 -25.41
C PRO A 179 -13.96 23.45 -26.18
N ASP A 180 -13.71 24.54 -25.45
CA ASP A 180 -13.04 25.73 -25.95
C ASP A 180 -11.53 25.50 -25.97
N PHE A 181 -10.99 25.23 -27.16
CA PHE A 181 -9.56 24.97 -27.39
C PHE A 181 -8.61 26.11 -27.01
N ARG A 182 -9.13 27.30 -26.71
CA ARG A 182 -8.31 28.44 -26.28
C ARG A 182 -8.01 28.41 -24.78
N LEU A 183 -8.73 27.60 -24.00
CA LEU A 183 -8.69 27.59 -22.54
C LEU A 183 -8.39 26.17 -22.03
N GLY A 184 -7.54 26.06 -21.01
CA GLY A 184 -7.25 24.80 -20.33
C GLY A 184 -8.17 24.57 -19.12
N SER A 185 -8.78 23.40 -19.03
CA SER A 185 -9.60 22.96 -17.90
C SER A 185 -8.74 22.14 -16.94
N ARG A 186 -8.68 22.59 -15.68
CA ARG A 186 -7.96 21.92 -14.58
C ARG A 186 -8.60 22.27 -13.23
N ALA A 187 -8.33 21.44 -12.24
CA ALA A 187 -8.63 21.75 -10.84
C ALA A 187 -7.69 22.85 -10.31
N VAL A 188 -8.26 23.82 -9.59
CA VAL A 188 -7.50 24.89 -8.92
C VAL A 188 -8.01 25.09 -7.50
N ARG A 189 -7.11 25.42 -6.57
CA ARG A 189 -7.48 25.79 -5.19
C ARG A 189 -8.44 26.96 -5.21
N ASP A 190 -9.50 26.89 -4.40
CA ASP A 190 -10.53 27.92 -4.35
C ASP A 190 -10.58 28.64 -3.00
N PRO A 191 -9.83 29.74 -2.83
CA PRO A 191 -9.84 30.50 -1.59
C PRO A 191 -11.16 31.26 -1.36
N ALA A 192 -11.94 31.51 -2.42
CA ALA A 192 -13.21 32.22 -2.36
C ALA A 192 -14.35 31.38 -1.75
N GLN A 193 -14.13 30.09 -1.52
CA GLN A 193 -15.10 29.15 -0.95
C GLN A 193 -16.44 29.14 -1.70
N SER A 194 -16.36 29.13 -3.03
CA SER A 194 -17.50 29.07 -3.93
C SER A 194 -18.37 27.85 -3.63
N VAL A 195 -19.68 27.94 -3.91
CA VAL A 195 -20.65 26.89 -3.57
C VAL A 195 -20.38 25.59 -4.33
N TYR A 196 -19.93 25.69 -5.59
CA TYR A 196 -19.61 24.52 -6.43
C TYR A 196 -18.19 24.00 -6.24
N SER A 197 -17.48 24.46 -5.22
CA SER A 197 -16.15 23.96 -4.88
C SER A 197 -16.24 22.64 -4.15
N GLN A 198 -15.39 21.70 -4.54
CA GLN A 198 -15.26 20.40 -3.90
C GLN A 198 -14.21 20.47 -2.80
N VAL A 199 -14.34 19.59 -1.82
CA VAL A 199 -13.36 19.40 -0.75
C VAL A 199 -12.95 17.95 -0.81
N SER A 200 -11.66 17.72 -0.98
CA SER A 200 -11.04 16.38 -1.03
C SER A 200 -9.72 16.45 -0.31
N ASP A 201 -9.26 15.32 0.22
CA ASP A 201 -7.91 15.21 0.75
C ASP A 201 -6.97 14.92 -0.42
N ILE A 202 -5.95 15.77 -0.59
CA ILE A 202 -4.96 15.67 -1.68
C ILE A 202 -3.58 15.91 -1.07
N ASN A 203 -2.67 14.94 -1.23
CA ASN A 203 -1.32 14.98 -0.67
C ASN A 203 -1.30 15.17 0.86
N GLY A 204 -2.30 14.67 1.58
CA GLY A 204 -2.44 14.80 3.02
C GLY A 204 -2.98 16.15 3.50
N GLU A 205 -3.27 17.08 2.59
CA GLU A 205 -3.92 18.35 2.89
C GLU A 205 -5.39 18.29 2.47
N ARG A 206 -6.28 18.75 3.34
CA ARG A 206 -7.69 18.93 2.99
C ARG A 206 -7.85 20.17 2.13
N VAL A 207 -7.96 19.97 0.81
CA VAL A 207 -7.97 21.06 -0.17
C VAL A 207 -9.39 21.33 -0.64
N ARG A 208 -9.80 22.60 -0.58
CA ARG A 208 -10.97 23.09 -1.31
C ARG A 208 -10.55 23.55 -2.70
N TRP A 209 -11.19 23.01 -3.73
CA TRP A 209 -10.85 23.26 -5.12
C TRP A 209 -12.08 23.41 -6.00
N ARG A 210 -11.90 24.05 -7.16
CA ARG A 210 -12.93 24.20 -8.20
C ARG A 210 -12.32 23.96 -9.57
N GLN A 211 -13.16 23.73 -10.56
CA GLN A 211 -12.71 23.73 -11.95
C GLN A 211 -12.46 25.17 -12.43
N TYR A 212 -11.29 25.43 -13.01
CA TYR A 212 -10.94 26.77 -13.47
C TYR A 212 -11.77 27.20 -14.70
N TYR A 213 -11.67 26.45 -15.80
CA TYR A 213 -12.47 26.65 -17.00
C TYR A 213 -13.26 25.39 -17.33
N ARG A 214 -14.51 25.28 -16.86
CA ARG A 214 -15.34 24.07 -17.05
C ARG A 214 -15.49 23.63 -18.51
N HIS A 215 -15.54 24.59 -19.43
CA HIS A 215 -15.66 24.32 -20.87
C HIS A 215 -14.32 24.24 -21.59
N GLY A 216 -13.19 24.40 -20.90
CA GLY A 216 -11.87 24.33 -21.53
C GLY A 216 -11.50 22.91 -21.93
N VAL A 217 -10.42 22.77 -22.69
CA VAL A 217 -9.82 21.47 -22.98
C VAL A 217 -9.22 20.89 -21.71
N PRO A 218 -9.60 19.67 -21.29
CA PRO A 218 -9.02 19.01 -20.12
C PRO A 218 -7.50 18.90 -20.26
N CYS A 219 -6.75 19.38 -19.26
CA CYS A 219 -5.30 19.28 -19.23
C CYS A 219 -4.83 17.81 -19.15
N HIS A 220 -5.59 16.99 -18.44
CA HIS A 220 -5.40 15.55 -18.36
C HIS A 220 -6.69 14.90 -18.85
N HIS A 221 -6.61 14.15 -19.94
CA HIS A 221 -7.77 13.49 -20.53
C HIS A 221 -7.44 12.03 -20.80
N GLN A 222 -8.49 11.22 -20.82
CA GLN A 222 -8.36 9.82 -21.22
C GLN A 222 -7.72 9.75 -22.61
N ARG A 223 -6.61 9.03 -22.74
CA ARG A 223 -5.86 8.91 -24.00
C ARG A 223 -5.05 7.64 -24.08
N ILE A 224 -4.67 7.27 -25.29
CA ILE A 224 -3.57 6.34 -25.53
C ILE A 224 -2.42 7.20 -26.04
N ASP A 225 -1.26 7.11 -25.41
CA ASP A 225 -0.09 7.85 -25.87
C ASP A 225 0.58 7.19 -27.09
N LEU A 226 1.69 7.78 -27.55
CA LEU A 226 2.42 7.30 -28.72
C LEU A 226 3.04 5.91 -28.51
N ASP A 227 3.28 5.53 -27.25
CA ASP A 227 3.83 4.24 -26.86
C ASP A 227 2.74 3.16 -26.69
N GLY A 228 1.48 3.53 -26.94
CA GLY A 228 0.33 2.64 -26.80
C GLY A 228 -0.14 2.46 -25.36
N GLN A 229 0.42 3.22 -24.40
CA GLN A 229 -0.01 3.18 -23.01
C GLN A 229 -1.32 3.94 -22.85
N PHE A 230 -2.28 3.29 -22.20
CA PHE A 230 -3.54 3.92 -21.86
C PHE A 230 -3.38 4.75 -20.58
N HIS A 231 -3.82 6.01 -20.65
CA HIS A 231 -3.94 6.93 -19.53
C HIS A 231 -5.43 7.09 -19.23
N GLY A 232 -5.82 6.80 -17.98
CA GLY A 232 -7.19 6.90 -17.50
C GLY A 232 -7.75 8.33 -17.52
N ALA A 233 -9.05 8.46 -17.25
CA ALA A 233 -9.66 9.77 -17.06
C ALA A 233 -9.21 10.34 -15.71
N ALA A 234 -8.56 11.50 -15.74
CA ALA A 234 -8.21 12.23 -14.53
C ALA A 234 -9.47 12.81 -13.87
N PHE A 235 -9.42 12.99 -12.55
CA PHE A 235 -10.51 13.58 -11.78
C PHE A 235 -10.87 14.98 -12.29
N ASP A 236 -9.89 15.73 -12.82
CA ASP A 236 -10.07 17.08 -13.34
C ASP A 236 -10.54 17.13 -14.81
N ASP A 237 -10.76 15.97 -15.47
CA ASP A 237 -11.40 15.88 -16.78
C ASP A 237 -12.92 16.03 -16.67
N VAL A 238 -13.40 17.27 -16.59
CA VAL A 238 -14.84 17.60 -16.49
C VAL A 238 -15.61 17.55 -17.81
N SER A 239 -14.99 17.09 -18.89
CA SER A 239 -15.62 17.17 -20.20
C SER A 239 -16.81 16.21 -20.31
N LEU A 240 -17.90 16.70 -20.89
CA LEU A 240 -19.15 15.95 -20.97
C LEU A 240 -19.05 14.85 -22.03
N ARG A 241 -19.69 13.72 -21.77
CA ARG A 241 -19.69 12.52 -22.60
C ARG A 241 -21.11 12.04 -22.85
N THR A 242 -21.30 11.22 -23.88
CA THR A 242 -22.54 10.46 -24.02
C THR A 242 -22.64 9.41 -22.92
N PRO A 243 -23.85 9.01 -22.47
CA PRO A 243 -24.00 7.90 -21.54
C PRO A 243 -23.26 6.66 -22.04
N ASP A 244 -22.37 6.12 -21.21
CA ASP A 244 -21.67 4.86 -21.47
C ASP A 244 -22.51 3.71 -20.90
N LEU A 245 -22.94 2.81 -21.80
CA LEU A 245 -23.81 1.67 -21.47
C LEU A 245 -23.04 0.37 -21.29
N ARG A 246 -21.70 0.40 -21.41
CA ARG A 246 -20.85 -0.76 -21.15
C ARG A 246 -20.75 -1.02 -19.65
N ASP A 247 -20.42 -2.26 -19.31
CA ASP A 247 -20.07 -2.62 -17.94
C ASP A 247 -18.85 -1.82 -17.50
N SER A 248 -18.89 -1.41 -16.23
CA SER A 248 -17.79 -0.67 -15.60
C SER A 248 -16.55 -1.56 -15.56
N ASP A 249 -15.45 -1.08 -16.10
CA ASP A 249 -14.13 -1.58 -15.73
C ASP A 249 -13.21 -0.39 -15.46
N TRP A 250 -11.91 -0.65 -15.35
CA TRP A 250 -10.90 0.37 -15.13
C TRP A 250 -10.73 1.36 -16.31
N ARG A 251 -11.24 1.03 -17.51
CA ARG A 251 -11.05 1.75 -18.77
C ARG A 251 -12.33 2.36 -19.34
N VAL A 252 -13.46 1.68 -19.22
CA VAL A 252 -14.73 1.98 -19.89
C VAL A 252 -15.93 1.82 -18.96
N GLY A 253 -17.10 2.27 -19.40
CA GLY A 253 -18.33 2.16 -18.63
C GLY A 253 -18.46 3.25 -17.56
N HIS A 254 -17.65 4.30 -17.57
CA HIS A 254 -17.59 5.27 -16.46
C HIS A 254 -18.78 6.24 -16.46
N TYR A 255 -19.01 6.90 -17.59
CA TYR A 255 -19.87 8.09 -17.63
C TYR A 255 -21.35 7.73 -17.80
N HIS A 256 -22.08 7.58 -16.69
CA HIS A 256 -23.51 7.29 -16.71
C HIS A 256 -24.24 8.02 -15.55
N PRO A 257 -25.51 8.45 -15.70
CA PRO A 257 -26.20 9.21 -14.66
C PRO A 257 -26.39 8.47 -13.33
N LYS A 258 -26.38 7.13 -13.38
CA LYS A 258 -26.47 6.25 -12.21
C LYS A 258 -25.10 5.76 -11.71
N LYS A 259 -24.01 6.40 -12.10
CA LYS A 259 -22.66 6.02 -11.65
C LYS A 259 -22.08 7.13 -10.78
N VAL A 260 -21.34 6.73 -9.76
CA VAL A 260 -20.51 7.61 -8.94
C VAL A 260 -19.07 7.26 -9.23
N LEU A 261 -18.33 8.22 -9.77
CA LEU A 261 -16.93 8.06 -10.15
C LEU A 261 -16.07 8.32 -8.92
N ILE A 262 -15.20 7.39 -8.59
CA ILE A 262 -14.30 7.45 -7.45
C ILE A 262 -12.89 7.38 -8.01
N HIS A 263 -12.29 8.53 -8.20
CA HIS A 263 -10.90 8.61 -8.61
C HIS A 263 -10.04 8.37 -7.37
N PHE A 264 -9.11 7.42 -7.43
CA PHE A 264 -8.24 7.12 -6.30
C PHE A 264 -6.78 7.17 -6.72
N VAL A 265 -5.92 7.52 -5.76
CA VAL A 265 -4.48 7.55 -5.95
C VAL A 265 -3.97 6.16 -6.32
N GLN A 266 -3.16 6.10 -7.38
CA GLN A 266 -2.46 4.88 -7.77
C GLN A 266 -1.50 4.41 -6.66
N PRO A 267 -1.63 3.18 -6.14
CA PRO A 267 -0.68 2.64 -5.17
C PRO A 267 0.70 2.46 -5.81
N GLU A 268 1.74 3.08 -5.22
CA GLU A 268 3.09 3.12 -5.80
C GLU A 268 4.00 1.97 -5.36
N GLY A 269 3.63 1.24 -4.30
CA GLY A 269 4.38 0.09 -3.79
C GLY A 269 5.76 0.46 -3.25
N PHE A 270 6.79 -0.30 -3.66
CA PHE A 270 8.17 -0.13 -3.19
C PHE A 270 8.89 1.12 -3.75
N PHE A 271 8.33 1.80 -4.77
CA PHE A 271 9.01 2.88 -5.47
C PHE A 271 8.16 4.15 -5.60
N PRO A 272 8.02 4.96 -4.55
CA PRO A 272 7.18 6.14 -4.61
C PRO A 272 7.73 7.25 -5.51
N SER A 273 6.85 7.95 -6.25
CA SER A 273 7.23 8.98 -7.24
C SER A 273 7.57 10.34 -6.61
N GLN A 274 6.86 10.71 -5.54
CA GLN A 274 7.02 11.97 -4.83
C GLN A 274 6.99 11.73 -3.31
N GLN A 275 8.14 11.42 -2.73
CA GLN A 275 8.33 11.57 -1.28
C GLN A 275 9.40 12.62 -1.01
N PRO A 276 9.08 13.70 -0.27
CA PRO A 276 10.09 14.51 0.41
C PRO A 276 10.66 13.70 1.58
N GLY A 277 11.49 12.69 1.26
CA GLY A 277 11.97 11.73 2.24
C GLY A 277 12.15 10.29 1.75
N ALA A 278 12.15 10.00 0.44
CA ALA A 278 12.67 8.72 -0.04
C ALA A 278 14.08 8.56 0.56
N HIS A 279 14.20 7.73 1.59
CA HIS A 279 15.43 7.53 2.36
C HIS A 279 16.39 6.79 1.45
N ARG A 280 17.02 7.56 0.56
CA ARG A 280 18.01 7.07 -0.39
C ARG A 280 19.33 7.04 0.34
N VAL A 281 19.77 5.83 0.65
CA VAL A 281 21.05 5.61 1.30
C VAL A 281 21.99 4.90 0.33
N GLN A 282 23.25 5.33 0.33
CA GLN A 282 24.30 4.67 -0.45
C GLN A 282 24.89 3.55 0.40
N TRP A 283 24.97 2.36 -0.17
CA TRP A 283 25.70 1.24 0.38
C TRP A 283 27.18 1.36 0.07
N LYS A 284 28.02 1.07 1.07
CA LYS A 284 29.45 0.89 0.90
C LYS A 284 29.83 -0.51 1.37
N GLN A 285 30.51 -1.25 0.50
CA GLN A 285 30.93 -2.63 0.81
C GLN A 285 31.91 -2.69 2.00
N GLN A 286 32.72 -1.64 2.21
CA GLN A 286 33.66 -1.53 3.33
C GLN A 286 33.02 -1.69 4.71
N TRP A 287 31.70 -1.45 4.83
CA TRP A 287 30.96 -1.62 6.07
C TRP A 287 30.76 -3.08 6.48
N LEU A 288 30.76 -3.99 5.50
CA LEU A 288 30.69 -5.42 5.75
C LEU A 288 32.08 -6.03 5.98
N ASP A 289 33.10 -5.45 5.35
CA ASP A 289 34.48 -5.94 5.39
C ASP A 289 35.24 -5.46 6.65
N ASP A 290 34.54 -4.85 7.62
CA ASP A 290 35.08 -4.23 8.84
C ASP A 290 36.16 -3.16 8.58
N GLU A 291 36.19 -2.56 7.38
CA GLU A 291 37.15 -1.53 6.99
C GLU A 291 36.70 -0.11 7.37
N GLU A 292 35.38 0.16 7.34
CA GLU A 292 34.78 1.47 7.64
C GLU A 292 33.50 1.27 8.47
N LEU A 293 33.22 2.15 9.44
CA LEU A 293 31.93 2.12 10.13
C LEU A 293 30.80 2.65 9.23
N PRO A 294 29.57 2.12 9.34
CA PRO A 294 28.43 2.65 8.61
C PRO A 294 28.16 4.12 8.93
N SER A 295 27.78 4.90 7.91
CA SER A 295 27.47 6.32 8.09
C SER A 295 26.26 6.54 9.01
N GLU A 296 26.23 7.65 9.76
CA GLU A 296 25.09 8.00 10.62
C GLU A 296 23.77 8.07 9.84
N ALA A 297 23.79 8.60 8.62
CA ALA A 297 22.60 8.68 7.75
C ALA A 297 22.05 7.29 7.38
N PHE A 298 22.93 6.29 7.21
CA PHE A 298 22.53 4.90 6.98
C PHE A 298 21.94 4.30 8.26
N LEU A 299 22.63 4.43 9.40
CA LEU A 299 22.19 3.85 10.68
C LEU A 299 20.91 4.48 11.24
N ALA A 300 20.63 5.73 10.87
CA ALA A 300 19.38 6.42 11.20
C ALA A 300 18.16 5.80 10.49
N ALA A 301 18.37 5.21 9.32
CA ALA A 301 17.30 4.65 8.49
C ALA A 301 17.25 3.11 8.57
N VAL A 302 18.40 2.45 8.65
CA VAL A 302 18.54 0.99 8.61
C VAL A 302 19.20 0.51 9.90
N ALA A 303 18.52 -0.38 10.61
CA ALA A 303 19.09 -1.15 11.70
C ALA A 303 20.04 -2.20 11.12
N PHE A 304 21.27 -2.20 11.64
CA PHE A 304 22.33 -3.11 11.23
C PHE A 304 22.88 -3.82 12.47
N TYR A 305 22.63 -5.12 12.59
CA TYR A 305 22.98 -5.90 13.78
C TYR A 305 23.14 -7.38 13.45
N CYS A 306 23.76 -8.13 14.37
CA CYS A 306 23.87 -9.58 14.28
C CYS A 306 22.93 -10.24 15.30
N ARG A 307 22.15 -11.22 14.86
CA ARG A 307 21.32 -12.07 15.73
C ARG A 307 22.19 -13.07 16.50
N LEU A 308 21.63 -13.63 17.57
CA LEU A 308 22.31 -14.65 18.39
C LEU A 308 22.67 -15.93 17.61
N ASP A 309 21.96 -16.21 16.52
CA ASP A 309 22.23 -17.32 15.62
C ASP A 309 23.33 -17.02 14.58
N GLY A 310 23.94 -15.84 14.62
CA GLY A 310 24.97 -15.41 13.67
C GLY A 310 24.44 -14.76 12.39
N THR A 311 23.13 -14.59 12.25
CA THR A 311 22.53 -13.93 11.08
C THR A 311 22.77 -12.43 11.13
N LEU A 312 23.35 -11.86 10.08
CA LEU A 312 23.52 -10.42 9.92
C LEU A 312 22.26 -9.81 9.31
N VAL A 313 21.65 -8.86 10.02
CA VAL A 313 20.35 -8.28 9.69
C VAL A 313 20.49 -6.83 9.24
N PHE A 314 19.81 -6.51 8.14
CA PHE A 314 19.60 -5.17 7.59
C PHE A 314 18.10 -4.89 7.54
N GLU A 315 17.61 -4.10 8.47
CA GLU A 315 16.18 -3.89 8.66
C GLU A 315 15.83 -2.41 8.63
N SER A 316 14.80 -2.04 7.87
CA SER A 316 14.28 -0.67 7.88
C SER A 316 13.78 -0.32 9.29
N ARG A 317 14.27 0.79 9.85
CA ARG A 317 13.74 1.35 11.11
C ARG A 317 12.33 1.92 10.95
N LEU A 318 11.85 2.05 9.72
CA LEU A 318 10.51 2.52 9.37
C LEU A 318 9.56 1.37 9.02
N LEU A 319 10.00 0.12 9.14
CA LEU A 319 9.16 -1.04 8.90
C LEU A 319 8.06 -1.10 9.94
N GLN A 320 6.81 -1.03 9.49
CA GLN A 320 5.61 -1.17 10.30
C GLN A 320 4.83 -2.40 9.84
N ASP A 321 3.99 -2.95 10.71
CA ASP A 321 3.21 -4.15 10.38
C ASP A 321 2.16 -3.89 9.28
N ALA A 322 1.53 -2.71 9.28
CA ALA A 322 0.43 -2.37 8.35
C ALA A 322 0.83 -1.42 7.20
N GLY A 323 2.09 -0.97 7.14
CA GLY A 323 2.54 0.07 6.22
C GLY A 323 3.88 -0.24 5.55
N LEU A 324 4.02 0.20 4.30
CA LEU A 324 5.27 0.10 3.55
C LEU A 324 5.86 1.50 3.35
N ILE A 325 6.93 1.81 4.08
CA ILE A 325 7.77 2.99 3.84
C ILE A 325 9.12 2.49 3.32
N PRO A 326 9.30 2.38 1.99
CA PRO A 326 10.48 1.75 1.44
C PRO A 326 11.72 2.65 1.60
N ILE A 327 12.82 2.06 2.05
CA ILE A 327 14.14 2.70 2.07
C ILE A 327 14.90 2.24 0.84
N GLU A 328 15.25 3.17 -0.04
CA GLU A 328 15.97 2.86 -1.27
C GLU A 328 17.48 2.78 -0.97
N VAL A 329 18.05 1.58 -1.10
CA VAL A 329 19.47 1.33 -0.87
C VAL A 329 20.17 1.11 -2.21
N ARG A 330 21.15 1.97 -2.50
CA ARG A 330 21.92 1.96 -3.76
C ARG A 330 23.30 1.39 -3.52
N GLY A 331 23.64 0.31 -4.23
CA GLY A 331 24.98 -0.27 -4.21
C GLY A 331 24.99 -1.78 -4.37
N VAL A 332 26.17 -2.32 -4.64
CA VAL A 332 26.35 -3.77 -4.85
C VAL A 332 26.75 -4.42 -3.54
N PHE A 333 25.97 -5.39 -3.10
CA PHE A 333 26.28 -6.19 -1.92
C PHE A 333 27.03 -7.44 -2.36
N LYS A 334 28.23 -7.60 -1.81
CA LYS A 334 29.06 -8.80 -1.99
C LYS A 334 29.11 -9.53 -0.66
N LEU A 335 28.39 -10.63 -0.56
CA LEU A 335 28.20 -11.39 0.66
C LEU A 335 29.07 -12.64 0.61
N GLY A 336 29.83 -12.87 1.68
CA GLY A 336 30.60 -14.10 1.87
C GLY A 336 31.50 -14.48 0.68
N GLN A 337 32.17 -13.51 0.07
CA GLN A 337 32.93 -13.72 -1.16
C GLN A 337 33.98 -14.82 -1.00
N VAL A 338 34.03 -15.75 -1.97
CA VAL A 338 35.00 -16.84 -1.99
C VAL A 338 35.98 -16.59 -3.14
N PRO A 339 37.24 -16.22 -2.84
CA PRO A 339 38.23 -16.00 -3.87
C PRO A 339 38.37 -17.23 -4.78
N ILE A 340 38.49 -16.99 -6.09
CA ILE A 340 38.76 -17.99 -7.14
C ILE A 340 37.54 -18.86 -7.51
N SER A 341 36.92 -19.56 -6.56
CA SER A 341 35.80 -20.48 -6.88
C SER A 341 34.48 -19.76 -7.13
N GLY A 342 34.27 -18.61 -6.48
CA GLY A 342 32.99 -17.88 -6.46
C GLY A 342 31.83 -18.69 -5.88
N VAL A 343 32.15 -19.78 -5.17
CA VAL A 343 31.21 -20.80 -4.69
C VAL A 343 31.72 -21.28 -3.35
N GLY A 344 30.88 -21.19 -2.32
CA GLY A 344 31.19 -21.66 -0.98
C GLY A 344 30.03 -22.42 -0.33
N ASP A 345 30.26 -22.74 0.94
CA ASP A 345 29.35 -23.53 1.76
C ASP A 345 28.09 -22.72 2.14
N ALA A 346 26.92 -23.35 2.08
CA ALA A 346 25.66 -22.72 2.44
C ALA A 346 25.55 -22.42 3.94
N ASP A 347 26.29 -23.13 4.79
CA ASP A 347 26.22 -22.93 6.26
C ASP A 347 27.22 -21.88 6.77
N ASP A 348 28.06 -21.33 5.89
CA ASP A 348 29.08 -20.34 6.23
C ASP A 348 28.55 -18.89 6.08
N GLY A 349 27.60 -18.53 6.94
CA GLY A 349 27.05 -17.18 7.06
C GLY A 349 25.56 -17.08 6.69
N ALA A 350 24.88 -16.11 7.29
CA ALA A 350 23.48 -15.84 7.01
C ALA A 350 23.22 -14.32 6.97
N TRP A 351 22.44 -13.87 5.98
CA TRP A 351 22.05 -12.46 5.83
C TRP A 351 20.54 -12.33 5.70
N HIS A 352 19.98 -11.34 6.37
CA HIS A 352 18.55 -11.05 6.35
C HIS A 352 18.31 -9.58 6.03
N PHE A 353 17.43 -9.31 5.07
CA PHE A 353 17.04 -7.96 4.66
C PHE A 353 15.53 -7.78 4.86
N ALA A 354 15.11 -6.69 5.49
CA ALA A 354 13.71 -6.42 5.78
C ALA A 354 13.31 -4.97 5.49
N GLY A 355 12.26 -4.75 4.69
CA GLY A 355 11.71 -3.40 4.43
C GLY A 355 12.55 -2.52 3.49
N LEU A 356 13.40 -3.10 2.64
CA LEU A 356 14.38 -2.36 1.81
C LEU A 356 14.13 -2.49 0.31
N SER A 357 14.40 -1.41 -0.42
CA SER A 357 14.40 -1.36 -1.89
C SER A 357 15.82 -1.33 -2.44
N LEU A 358 16.33 -2.50 -2.81
CA LEU A 358 17.69 -2.79 -3.24
C LEU A 358 17.77 -2.69 -4.77
N VAL A 359 18.16 -1.51 -5.27
CA VAL A 359 18.04 -1.15 -6.70
C VAL A 359 19.20 -1.60 -7.60
N ASN A 360 20.22 -2.24 -7.03
CA ASN A 360 21.41 -2.73 -7.74
C ASN A 360 21.49 -4.26 -7.68
N ARG A 361 22.61 -4.84 -7.23
CA ARG A 361 22.84 -6.29 -7.26
C ARG A 361 23.28 -6.78 -5.88
N ILE A 362 22.77 -7.92 -5.48
CA ILE A 362 23.26 -8.71 -4.36
C ILE A 362 23.87 -9.99 -4.91
N GLU A 363 25.08 -10.31 -4.48
CA GLU A 363 25.85 -11.48 -4.88
C GLU A 363 26.39 -12.15 -3.62
N ALA A 364 25.99 -13.40 -3.39
CA ALA A 364 26.42 -14.22 -2.25
C ALA A 364 27.14 -15.46 -2.78
N ASP A 365 28.43 -15.59 -2.48
CA ASP A 365 29.22 -16.74 -2.94
C ASP A 365 29.04 -17.96 -2.03
N LYS A 366 28.86 -17.70 -0.73
CA LYS A 366 28.62 -18.66 0.34
C LYS A 366 27.52 -18.15 1.28
N GLY A 367 26.98 -19.01 2.15
CA GLY A 367 25.97 -18.70 3.14
C GLY A 367 24.53 -18.63 2.60
N ARG A 368 23.58 -18.22 3.45
CA ARG A 368 22.14 -18.13 3.14
C ARG A 368 21.64 -16.69 3.15
N VAL A 369 20.73 -16.37 2.23
CA VAL A 369 20.15 -15.02 2.12
C VAL A 369 18.64 -15.07 2.32
N SER A 370 18.10 -14.15 3.10
CA SER A 370 16.66 -14.03 3.32
C SER A 370 16.14 -12.61 3.16
N PHE A 371 14.90 -12.48 2.65
CA PHE A 371 14.22 -11.21 2.42
C PHE A 371 12.81 -11.21 3.01
N ASP A 372 12.42 -10.12 3.66
CA ASP A 372 11.02 -9.85 4.04
C ASP A 372 10.61 -8.45 3.59
N ARG A 373 9.47 -8.32 2.90
CA ARG A 373 8.92 -7.01 2.47
C ARG A 373 9.97 -6.14 1.77
N CYS A 374 10.68 -6.70 0.80
CA CYS A 374 11.74 -6.02 0.07
C CYS A 374 11.42 -5.88 -1.42
N ALA A 375 12.13 -4.97 -2.11
CA ALA A 375 12.26 -4.99 -3.55
C ALA A 375 13.73 -5.18 -3.95
N VAL A 376 14.04 -6.21 -4.73
CA VAL A 376 15.41 -6.59 -5.08
C VAL A 376 15.56 -6.67 -6.59
N ARG A 377 16.39 -5.79 -7.16
CA ARG A 377 16.56 -5.77 -8.61
C ARG A 377 17.23 -7.05 -9.11
N GLN A 378 18.30 -7.48 -8.45
CA GLN A 378 19.00 -8.69 -8.82
C GLN A 378 19.64 -9.36 -7.61
N ILE A 379 19.36 -10.66 -7.43
CA ILE A 379 20.02 -11.53 -6.45
C ILE A 379 20.69 -12.71 -7.18
N ALA A 380 21.94 -12.98 -6.83
CA ALA A 380 22.68 -14.17 -7.23
C ALA A 380 23.24 -14.86 -5.97
N VAL A 381 22.85 -16.12 -5.74
CA VAL A 381 23.41 -16.96 -4.67
C VAL A 381 24.10 -18.16 -5.30
N HIS A 382 25.37 -18.37 -4.96
CA HIS A 382 26.22 -19.41 -5.51
C HIS A 382 26.46 -20.58 -4.55
N SER A 383 26.02 -20.45 -3.30
CA SER A 383 25.99 -21.53 -2.30
C SER A 383 25.27 -22.77 -2.81
N ILE A 384 25.77 -23.96 -2.44
CA ILE A 384 25.25 -25.24 -2.89
C ILE A 384 24.55 -25.96 -1.75
N ASP A 385 23.22 -26.02 -1.82
CA ASP A 385 22.39 -26.85 -0.94
C ASP A 385 20.99 -26.99 -1.55
N THR A 386 20.56 -28.22 -1.85
CA THR A 386 19.25 -28.51 -2.44
C THR A 386 18.22 -29.00 -1.43
N ASP A 387 18.63 -29.29 -0.20
CA ASP A 387 17.77 -29.80 0.87
C ASP A 387 17.26 -28.66 1.75
N THR A 388 18.12 -27.69 2.05
CA THR A 388 17.78 -26.49 2.83
C THR A 388 17.90 -25.24 1.94
N PRO A 389 16.92 -24.31 1.97
CA PRO A 389 16.93 -23.16 1.07
C PRO A 389 18.15 -22.26 1.30
N VAL A 390 18.87 -21.95 0.22
CA VAL A 390 19.97 -20.95 0.20
C VAL A 390 19.41 -19.53 0.01
N LEU A 391 18.20 -19.42 -0.54
CA LEU A 391 17.45 -18.18 -0.67
C LEU A 391 16.02 -18.39 -0.16
N THR A 392 15.62 -17.58 0.81
CA THR A 392 14.24 -17.53 1.33
C THR A 392 13.68 -16.13 1.18
N ALA A 393 12.45 -15.96 0.68
CA ALA A 393 11.85 -14.63 0.60
C ALA A 393 10.35 -14.64 0.88
N THR A 394 9.89 -13.64 1.62
CA THR A 394 8.48 -13.36 1.93
C THR A 394 8.12 -11.95 1.47
N ASN A 395 6.94 -11.76 0.87
CA ASN A 395 6.44 -10.43 0.49
C ASN A 395 7.42 -9.59 -0.35
N THR A 396 8.20 -10.25 -1.22
CA THR A 396 9.35 -9.62 -1.88
C THR A 396 9.18 -9.54 -3.40
N LEU A 397 9.49 -8.37 -3.96
CA LEU A 397 9.50 -8.12 -5.39
C LEU A 397 10.91 -8.33 -5.95
N PHE A 398 11.08 -9.24 -6.90
CA PHE A 398 12.33 -9.45 -7.62
C PHE A 398 12.22 -9.03 -9.08
N SER A 399 13.22 -8.34 -9.62
CA SER A 399 13.40 -8.31 -11.08
C SER A 399 14.09 -9.57 -11.57
N ARG A 400 15.22 -9.96 -10.94
CA ARG A 400 15.99 -11.15 -11.32
C ARG A 400 16.44 -11.98 -10.13
N VAL A 401 16.15 -13.29 -10.18
CA VAL A 401 16.59 -14.28 -9.19
C VAL A 401 17.49 -15.31 -9.85
N GLN A 402 18.67 -15.55 -9.26
CA GLN A 402 19.60 -16.58 -9.70
C GLN A 402 20.15 -17.39 -8.52
N THR A 403 19.81 -18.67 -8.46
CA THR A 403 20.26 -19.65 -7.45
C THR A 403 20.51 -21.00 -8.12
N ALA A 404 21.35 -20.99 -9.15
CA ALA A 404 21.53 -22.09 -10.10
C ALA A 404 22.14 -23.39 -9.50
N ARG A 405 22.34 -23.48 -8.19
CA ARG A 405 22.91 -24.65 -7.50
C ARG A 405 22.25 -24.96 -6.15
N GLY A 406 21.16 -24.29 -5.81
CA GLY A 406 20.53 -24.47 -4.51
C GLY A 406 19.02 -24.33 -4.54
N LEU A 407 18.41 -24.68 -3.41
CA LEU A 407 16.98 -24.57 -3.17
C LEU A 407 16.58 -23.12 -2.88
N THR A 408 15.52 -22.66 -3.55
CA THR A 408 14.91 -21.35 -3.32
C THR A 408 13.50 -21.50 -2.79
N ARG A 409 13.18 -20.84 -1.67
CA ARG A 409 11.84 -20.78 -1.11
C ARG A 409 11.27 -19.37 -1.23
N LEU A 410 10.13 -19.25 -1.91
CA LEU A 410 9.44 -17.98 -2.13
C LEU A 410 7.99 -18.08 -1.64
N GLU A 411 7.58 -17.12 -0.83
CA GLU A 411 6.20 -17.01 -0.32
C GLU A 411 5.71 -15.58 -0.54
N TYR A 412 4.53 -15.42 -1.14
CA TYR A 412 3.97 -14.10 -1.46
C TYR A 412 4.96 -13.19 -2.21
N CYS A 413 5.65 -13.72 -3.21
CA CYS A 413 6.68 -12.97 -3.95
C CYS A 413 6.25 -12.69 -5.39
N SER A 414 6.84 -11.66 -6.01
CA SER A 414 6.65 -11.41 -7.45
C SER A 414 8.00 -11.43 -8.16
N VAL A 415 8.14 -12.18 -9.26
CA VAL A 415 9.38 -12.26 -10.05
C VAL A 415 9.14 -11.80 -11.48
N LEU A 416 9.74 -10.65 -11.84
CA LEU A 416 9.39 -9.92 -13.05
C LEU A 416 10.08 -10.45 -14.32
N ASP A 417 11.41 -10.44 -14.35
CA ASP A 417 12.16 -10.61 -15.62
C ASP A 417 12.78 -11.99 -15.79
N ARG A 418 13.42 -12.52 -14.74
CA ARG A 418 14.19 -13.77 -14.85
C ARG A 418 14.24 -14.54 -13.54
N CYS A 419 13.99 -15.85 -13.62
CA CYS A 419 14.15 -16.78 -12.52
C CYS A 419 14.98 -17.99 -12.99
N VAL A 420 16.20 -18.13 -12.47
CA VAL A 420 17.07 -19.29 -12.72
C VAL A 420 17.45 -19.94 -11.42
N VAL A 421 16.95 -21.14 -11.14
CA VAL A 421 17.07 -21.80 -9.84
C VAL A 421 17.27 -23.30 -10.04
N GLU A 422 18.06 -23.98 -9.21
CA GLU A 422 18.21 -25.44 -9.31
C GLU A 422 16.94 -26.15 -8.84
N ALA A 423 16.44 -25.73 -7.67
CA ALA A 423 15.25 -26.26 -7.03
C ALA A 423 14.37 -25.12 -6.48
N LEU A 424 13.05 -25.29 -6.55
CA LEU A 424 12.08 -24.23 -6.22
C LEU A 424 10.94 -24.74 -5.34
N GLN A 425 10.71 -24.04 -4.24
CA GLN A 425 9.50 -24.12 -3.42
C GLN A 425 8.80 -22.76 -3.48
N ALA A 426 7.62 -22.71 -4.05
CA ALA A 426 6.89 -21.46 -4.25
C ALA A 426 5.42 -21.59 -3.81
N SER A 427 4.99 -20.67 -2.95
CA SER A 427 3.60 -20.51 -2.50
C SER A 427 3.17 -19.08 -2.77
N ASP A 428 2.04 -18.88 -3.44
CA ASP A 428 1.45 -17.54 -3.61
C ASP A 428 2.38 -16.58 -4.37
N VAL A 429 3.16 -17.13 -5.30
CA VAL A 429 4.17 -16.39 -6.06
C VAL A 429 3.64 -16.01 -7.43
N LEU A 430 3.90 -14.78 -7.84
CA LEU A 430 3.57 -14.26 -9.16
C LEU A 430 4.81 -14.27 -10.05
N PHE A 431 4.86 -15.19 -11.01
CA PHE A 431 5.88 -15.21 -12.05
C PHE A 431 5.38 -14.56 -13.33
N THR A 432 5.97 -13.44 -13.75
CA THR A 432 5.79 -12.91 -15.12
C THR A 432 6.86 -13.38 -16.10
N CYS A 433 7.87 -14.10 -15.60
CA CYS A 433 8.90 -14.73 -16.39
C CYS A 433 8.81 -16.26 -16.31
N LEU A 434 9.55 -16.93 -17.19
CA LEU A 434 9.78 -18.37 -17.12
C LEU A 434 10.81 -18.67 -16.02
N PHE A 435 10.54 -19.68 -15.21
CA PHE A 435 11.53 -20.22 -14.27
C PHE A 435 12.21 -21.45 -14.87
N ARG A 436 13.54 -21.48 -14.76
CA ARG A 436 14.40 -22.44 -15.45
C ARG A 436 15.50 -22.95 -14.53
N LYS A 437 15.98 -24.16 -14.80
CA LYS A 437 17.12 -24.76 -14.12
C LYS A 437 18.43 -24.00 -14.38
N ASP A 438 18.68 -23.66 -15.65
CA ASP A 438 19.90 -23.01 -16.09
C ASP A 438 19.62 -21.96 -17.19
N HIS A 439 20.66 -21.24 -17.62
CA HIS A 439 20.53 -20.17 -18.62
C HIS A 439 20.35 -20.66 -20.05
N LEU A 440 20.72 -21.91 -20.34
CA LEU A 440 20.78 -22.46 -21.70
C LEU A 440 19.55 -23.30 -22.05
N GLY A 441 18.93 -23.92 -21.04
CA GLY A 441 17.79 -24.82 -21.17
C GLY A 441 16.43 -24.11 -21.02
N ILE A 442 15.39 -24.87 -21.35
CA ILE A 442 13.98 -24.57 -21.03
C ILE A 442 13.44 -25.51 -19.95
N ALA A 443 14.30 -26.36 -19.39
CA ALA A 443 13.91 -27.33 -18.38
C ALA A 443 13.49 -26.61 -17.09
N PRO A 444 12.35 -27.00 -16.49
CA PRO A 444 11.96 -26.50 -15.19
C PRO A 444 12.96 -26.99 -14.12
N PRO A 445 13.08 -26.26 -12.99
CA PRO A 445 13.90 -26.67 -11.84
C PRO A 445 13.40 -28.00 -11.26
N GLN A 446 14.30 -28.74 -10.61
CA GLN A 446 13.97 -29.97 -9.88
C GLN A 446 14.82 -30.10 -8.61
N PRO A 447 14.21 -30.38 -7.44
CA PRO A 447 12.77 -30.51 -7.20
C PRO A 447 12.00 -29.19 -7.39
N LEU A 448 10.72 -29.30 -7.77
CA LEU A 448 9.79 -28.18 -7.97
C LEU A 448 8.50 -28.45 -7.19
N CYS A 449 8.18 -27.56 -6.25
CA CYS A 449 6.92 -27.52 -5.54
C CYS A 449 6.29 -26.14 -5.75
N LEU A 450 5.09 -26.10 -6.32
CA LEU A 450 4.40 -24.87 -6.67
C LEU A 450 2.92 -24.98 -6.32
N ARG A 451 2.41 -24.04 -5.52
CA ARG A 451 1.00 -23.96 -5.12
C ARG A 451 0.49 -22.52 -5.09
N TYR A 452 -0.80 -22.35 -5.35
CA TYR A 452 -1.51 -21.05 -5.31
C TYR A 452 -0.79 -19.91 -6.05
N SER A 453 0.00 -20.26 -7.07
CA SER A 453 0.94 -19.34 -7.71
C SER A 453 0.51 -19.04 -9.14
N ARG A 454 0.85 -17.84 -9.61
CA ARG A 454 0.66 -17.47 -11.01
C ARG A 454 1.89 -17.84 -11.81
N VAL A 455 1.74 -18.73 -12.79
CA VAL A 455 2.79 -19.11 -13.73
C VAL A 455 2.66 -18.37 -15.05
N HIS A 456 3.79 -18.19 -15.74
CA HIS A 456 3.78 -17.70 -17.11
C HIS A 456 3.02 -18.69 -18.03
N PRO A 457 2.18 -18.23 -18.99
CA PRO A 457 1.41 -19.12 -19.86
C PRO A 457 2.24 -20.15 -20.64
N ASP A 458 3.46 -19.76 -21.03
CA ASP A 458 4.39 -20.63 -21.76
C ASP A 458 5.25 -21.54 -20.84
N GLN A 459 5.01 -21.55 -19.53
CA GLN A 459 5.79 -22.35 -18.60
C GLN A 459 5.53 -23.85 -18.81
N LEU A 460 6.60 -24.64 -18.86
CA LEU A 460 6.53 -26.09 -18.96
C LEU A 460 6.66 -26.79 -17.59
N PRO A 461 5.99 -27.93 -17.39
CA PRO A 461 4.92 -28.44 -18.26
C PRO A 461 3.66 -27.56 -18.15
N ALA A 462 2.91 -27.44 -19.25
CA ALA A 462 1.71 -26.61 -19.31
C ALA A 462 0.66 -26.97 -18.24
N THR A 463 0.68 -28.21 -17.73
CA THR A 463 -0.21 -28.68 -16.66
C THR A 463 0.04 -28.00 -15.31
N LEU A 464 1.21 -27.39 -15.07
CA LEU A 464 1.53 -26.72 -13.81
C LEU A 464 0.50 -25.67 -13.43
N ALA A 465 -0.01 -24.92 -14.41
CA ALA A 465 -1.03 -23.88 -14.21
C ALA A 465 -2.36 -24.42 -13.70
N SER A 466 -2.62 -25.72 -13.85
CA SER A 466 -3.89 -26.37 -13.43
C SER A 466 -3.75 -27.23 -12.16
N GLN A 467 -2.53 -27.36 -11.63
CA GLN A 467 -2.23 -28.14 -10.45
C GLN A 467 -2.17 -27.24 -9.22
N HIS A 468 -2.52 -27.78 -8.04
CA HIS A 468 -2.34 -27.11 -6.74
C HIS A 468 -2.86 -25.66 -6.70
N HIS A 469 -4.00 -25.40 -7.35
CA HIS A 469 -4.62 -24.07 -7.44
C HIS A 469 -3.75 -22.97 -8.05
N ASN A 470 -2.79 -23.33 -8.91
CA ASN A 470 -2.07 -22.35 -9.70
C ASN A 470 -2.96 -21.68 -10.76
N SER A 471 -2.44 -20.63 -11.40
CA SER A 471 -3.14 -19.88 -12.44
C SER A 471 -2.17 -19.43 -13.53
N SER A 472 -2.64 -19.34 -14.77
CA SER A 472 -1.93 -18.67 -15.88
C SER A 472 -2.68 -17.42 -16.35
N GLY A 473 -3.51 -16.83 -15.47
CA GLY A 473 -4.30 -15.66 -15.78
C GLY A 473 -3.46 -14.48 -16.27
N PRO A 474 -4.00 -13.61 -17.14
CA PRO A 474 -3.35 -12.37 -17.53
C PRO A 474 -3.15 -11.47 -16.31
N VAL A 475 -2.00 -10.81 -16.28
CA VAL A 475 -1.58 -9.90 -15.21
C VAL A 475 -1.20 -8.58 -15.85
N GLU A 476 -1.71 -7.50 -15.29
CA GLU A 476 -1.30 -6.14 -15.63
C GLU A 476 -0.84 -5.44 -14.35
N PHE A 477 0.23 -4.64 -14.48
CA PHE A 477 0.74 -3.84 -13.38
C PHE A 477 0.55 -2.36 -13.65
N PHE A 478 0.47 -1.59 -12.58
CA PHE A 478 0.53 -0.13 -12.63
C PHE A 478 1.88 0.36 -13.20
N GLY A 479 2.99 -0.19 -12.71
CA GLY A 479 4.34 0.00 -13.25
C GLY A 479 4.90 -1.31 -13.77
N LYS A 480 5.47 -1.30 -14.98
CA LYS A 480 6.01 -2.52 -15.63
C LYS A 480 7.50 -2.71 -15.38
N ALA A 481 8.28 -1.63 -15.31
CA ALA A 481 9.72 -1.74 -15.07
C ALA A 481 10.04 -1.67 -13.58
N PHE A 482 11.04 -2.45 -13.17
CA PHE A 482 11.54 -2.40 -11.80
C PHE A 482 12.10 -1.01 -11.48
N GLY A 483 11.62 -0.42 -10.39
CA GLY A 483 12.00 0.92 -9.96
C GLY A 483 11.00 2.01 -10.35
N ASP A 484 10.04 1.70 -11.24
CA ASP A 484 8.95 2.62 -11.55
C ASP A 484 7.89 2.62 -10.44
N PRO A 485 7.20 3.75 -10.21
CA PRO A 485 6.02 3.79 -9.36
C PRO A 485 4.96 2.77 -9.78
N GLY A 486 4.51 1.96 -8.82
CA GLY A 486 3.57 0.88 -9.06
C GLY A 486 4.20 -0.40 -9.63
N SER A 487 5.54 -0.51 -9.66
CA SER A 487 6.23 -1.72 -10.11
C SER A 487 5.77 -2.95 -9.34
N GLY A 488 5.21 -3.93 -10.06
CA GLY A 488 4.72 -5.19 -9.49
C GLY A 488 3.40 -5.05 -8.71
N VAL A 489 2.83 -3.85 -8.63
CA VAL A 489 1.51 -3.61 -8.01
C VAL A 489 0.44 -3.97 -9.03
N LEU A 490 -0.48 -4.85 -8.63
CA LEU A 490 -1.54 -5.33 -9.51
C LEU A 490 -2.48 -4.20 -9.93
N HIS A 491 -2.69 -4.08 -11.24
CA HIS A 491 -3.71 -3.24 -11.81
C HIS A 491 -5.08 -3.92 -11.70
N PRO A 492 -6.20 -3.18 -11.52
CA PRO A 492 -7.57 -3.74 -11.56
C PRO A 492 -7.95 -4.47 -12.86
N ALA A 493 -7.09 -4.44 -13.88
CA ALA A 493 -7.25 -5.16 -15.15
C ALA A 493 -6.79 -6.62 -15.05
N THR A 494 -6.08 -6.96 -13.97
CA THR A 494 -5.56 -8.30 -13.71
C THR A 494 -6.71 -9.28 -13.53
N ALA A 495 -6.54 -10.51 -14.01
CA ALA A 495 -7.55 -11.55 -13.87
C ALA A 495 -7.88 -11.83 -12.40
N LYS A 496 -9.17 -12.07 -12.10
CA LYS A 496 -9.64 -12.41 -10.75
C LYS A 496 -8.92 -13.62 -10.14
N ALA A 497 -8.51 -14.59 -10.96
CA ALA A 497 -7.71 -15.74 -10.53
C ALA A 497 -6.32 -15.39 -9.96
N VAL A 498 -5.87 -14.14 -10.07
CA VAL A 498 -4.62 -13.64 -9.46
C VAL A 498 -4.93 -12.69 -8.29
N TRP A 499 -5.99 -11.88 -8.41
CA TRP A 499 -6.48 -11.03 -7.32
C TRP A 499 -6.97 -11.83 -6.12
N SER A 500 -7.67 -12.95 -6.31
CA SER A 500 -8.21 -13.78 -5.23
C SER A 500 -7.68 -15.20 -5.27
N GLY A 501 -6.46 -15.37 -5.79
CA GLY A 501 -5.87 -16.67 -6.10
C GLY A 501 -4.92 -17.21 -5.04
N ALA A 502 -4.58 -16.42 -4.02
CA ALA A 502 -3.74 -16.85 -2.92
C ALA A 502 -4.46 -17.91 -2.06
N GLU A 503 -3.70 -18.65 -1.25
CA GLU A 503 -4.19 -19.73 -0.38
C GLU A 503 -5.30 -19.26 0.57
N ASP A 504 -5.22 -18.02 1.05
CA ASP A 504 -6.20 -17.38 1.92
C ASP A 504 -7.35 -16.68 1.18
N GLY A 505 -7.38 -16.78 -0.16
CA GLY A 505 -8.38 -16.15 -1.02
C GLY A 505 -8.08 -14.69 -1.37
N THR A 506 -6.89 -14.18 -1.05
CA THR A 506 -6.49 -12.80 -1.36
C THR A 506 -5.52 -12.73 -2.55
N GLU A 507 -4.75 -11.65 -2.67
CA GLU A 507 -3.92 -11.37 -3.83
C GLU A 507 -2.59 -12.11 -3.80
N ILE A 508 -2.22 -12.66 -4.95
CA ILE A 508 -0.93 -13.32 -5.17
C ILE A 508 0.16 -12.26 -5.32
N GLY A 509 1.33 -12.51 -4.74
CA GLY A 509 2.56 -11.77 -5.04
C GLY A 509 3.04 -10.82 -3.93
N ALA A 510 4.05 -10.02 -4.27
CA ALA A 510 4.87 -9.24 -3.32
C ALA A 510 4.09 -8.30 -2.39
N PHE A 511 2.90 -7.84 -2.80
CA PHE A 511 2.10 -6.85 -2.07
C PHE A 511 0.95 -7.46 -1.28
N HIS A 512 0.87 -8.79 -1.18
CA HIS A 512 -0.15 -9.52 -0.43
C HIS A 512 -0.46 -8.91 0.95
N PHE A 513 0.57 -8.58 1.72
CA PHE A 513 0.45 -7.98 3.05
C PHE A 513 -0.23 -6.59 3.09
N LEU A 514 -0.35 -5.88 1.96
CA LEU A 514 -1.03 -4.59 1.84
C LEU A 514 -2.51 -4.71 1.45
N TYR A 515 -2.94 -5.92 1.03
CA TYR A 515 -4.31 -6.22 0.64
C TYR A 515 -4.89 -5.23 -0.39
N LEU A 516 -4.08 -4.77 -1.35
CA LEU A 516 -4.43 -3.67 -2.24
C LEU A 516 -5.67 -3.98 -3.05
N CYS A 517 -5.72 -5.15 -3.69
CA CYS A 517 -6.89 -5.51 -4.46
C CYS A 517 -8.10 -5.79 -3.54
N GLN A 518 -7.91 -6.38 -2.35
CA GLN A 518 -9.02 -6.61 -1.41
C GLN A 518 -9.62 -5.31 -0.86
N ARG A 519 -8.79 -4.28 -0.63
CA ARG A 519 -9.25 -2.93 -0.26
C ARG A 519 -10.15 -2.33 -1.33
N PHE A 520 -9.85 -2.56 -2.60
CA PHE A 520 -10.70 -2.14 -3.72
C PHE A 520 -12.07 -2.83 -3.68
N GLU A 521 -12.13 -4.17 -3.55
CA GLU A 521 -13.44 -4.85 -3.44
C GLU A 521 -14.20 -4.41 -2.19
N ALA A 522 -13.51 -4.26 -1.06
CA ALA A 522 -14.11 -3.81 0.19
C ALA A 522 -14.79 -2.45 0.07
N VAL A 523 -14.17 -1.48 -0.63
CA VAL A 523 -14.80 -0.17 -0.90
C VAL A 523 -16.05 -0.33 -1.74
N ARG A 524 -15.98 -1.08 -2.86
CA ARG A 524 -17.12 -1.30 -3.75
C ARG A 524 -18.29 -1.92 -2.98
N ASP A 525 -18.01 -3.03 -2.29
CA ASP A 525 -19.01 -3.81 -1.57
C ASP A 525 -19.59 -3.02 -0.38
N LYS A 526 -18.79 -2.17 0.28
CA LYS A 526 -19.29 -1.27 1.34
C LYS A 526 -20.23 -0.23 0.75
N LEU A 527 -19.88 0.38 -0.38
CA LEU A 527 -20.64 1.47 -0.98
C LEU A 527 -22.01 1.03 -1.50
N GLU A 528 -22.21 -0.24 -1.83
CA GLU A 528 -23.54 -0.79 -2.15
C GLU A 528 -24.57 -0.46 -1.05
N ASP A 529 -24.14 -0.49 0.22
CA ASP A 529 -24.99 -0.19 1.37
C ASP A 529 -25.21 1.32 1.58
N TYR A 530 -24.47 2.20 0.90
CA TYR A 530 -24.51 3.66 1.14
C TYR A 530 -24.89 4.50 -0.08
N LEU A 531 -24.92 3.90 -1.27
CA LEU A 531 -25.40 4.57 -2.47
C LEU A 531 -26.93 4.59 -2.56
N PRO A 532 -27.52 5.58 -3.26
CA PRO A 532 -28.95 5.56 -3.57
C PRO A 532 -29.30 4.36 -4.47
N VAL A 533 -30.55 3.90 -4.40
CA VAL A 533 -30.99 2.72 -5.15
C VAL A 533 -30.72 2.85 -6.65
N GLY A 534 -30.05 1.83 -7.20
CA GLY A 534 -29.71 1.75 -8.62
C GLY A 534 -28.49 2.57 -9.03
N TYR A 535 -27.78 3.22 -8.09
CA TYR A 535 -26.47 3.80 -8.34
C TYR A 535 -25.37 2.76 -8.15
N GLU A 536 -24.29 2.90 -8.92
CA GLU A 536 -23.11 2.04 -8.89
C GLU A 536 -21.85 2.88 -8.64
N ALA A 537 -20.96 2.40 -7.77
CA ALA A 537 -19.64 2.98 -7.57
C ALA A 537 -18.69 2.47 -8.66
N VAL A 538 -17.98 3.37 -9.33
CA VAL A 538 -16.91 3.04 -10.28
C VAL A 538 -15.61 3.60 -9.76
N MET A 539 -14.68 2.70 -9.44
CA MET A 539 -13.35 3.07 -9.01
C MET A 539 -12.41 3.21 -10.20
N ILE A 540 -11.73 4.35 -10.28
CA ILE A 540 -10.87 4.74 -11.40
C ILE A 540 -9.49 5.09 -10.83
N PRO A 541 -8.42 4.34 -11.16
CA PRO A 541 -7.08 4.72 -10.76
C PRO A 541 -6.66 6.00 -11.51
N ASP A 542 -6.15 6.98 -10.77
CA ASP A 542 -5.74 8.26 -11.32
C ASP A 542 -4.27 8.55 -10.96
N GLY A 543 -3.39 8.52 -11.97
CA GLY A 543 -1.98 8.84 -11.82
C GLY A 543 -1.69 10.34 -11.64
N CYS A 544 -2.67 11.21 -11.84
CA CYS A 544 -2.55 12.66 -11.59
C CYS A 544 -2.90 13.03 -10.14
N LEU A 545 -3.58 12.13 -9.40
CA LEU A 545 -3.71 12.23 -7.94
C LEU A 545 -2.44 11.67 -7.32
N ALA A 546 -1.57 12.55 -6.85
CA ALA A 546 -0.36 12.13 -6.15
C ALA A 546 -0.69 11.63 -4.73
N PRO A 547 0.02 10.61 -4.20
CA PRO A 547 -0.19 10.11 -2.86
C PRO A 547 0.24 11.10 -1.77
N LYS A 548 -0.50 11.04 -0.66
CA LYS A 548 -0.14 11.57 0.66
C LYS A 548 1.36 11.41 0.96
N SER A 549 2.06 12.52 1.17
CA SER A 549 3.27 12.50 1.98
C SER A 549 2.85 12.13 3.40
N ILE A 550 3.24 10.95 3.89
CA ILE A 550 3.04 10.57 5.28
C ILE A 550 3.59 11.71 6.15
N PRO A 551 2.83 12.28 7.10
CA PRO A 551 3.34 13.33 7.95
C PRO A 551 4.56 12.81 8.70
N ARG A 552 5.63 13.60 8.71
CA ARG A 552 6.78 13.35 9.59
C ARG A 552 6.25 13.09 10.99
N ALA A 553 6.60 11.95 11.58
CA ALA A 553 6.70 11.92 13.03
C ALA A 553 7.67 13.06 13.42
N PRO A 554 7.32 13.89 14.42
CA PRO A 554 8.06 15.10 14.75
C PRO A 554 9.55 14.87 14.98
#